data_AF-A0A8H8RFR5-F1
#
_entry.id   AF-A0A8H8RFR5-F1
#
_cell.length_a   1.000
_cell.length_b   1.000
_cell.length_c   1.000
_cell.angle_alpha   90.00
_cell.angle_beta   90.00
_cell.angle_gamma   90.00
#
_symmetry.space_group_name_H-M   'P 1'
#
loop_
_entity.id
_entity.type
_entity.pdbx_description
1 polymer ?
#
loop_
_entity_poly.entity_id
_entity_poly.type
_entity_poly.pdbx_seq_one_letter_code
_entity_poly.pdbx_strand_id
1 'polypeptide(L)'
;MAKGARASTNKANNVKLKANVFGPVENTRTERLSAKLLELASQPKPKPAKAEIDMDVEGTAKDANANPATAKQTEDMEIDQGTSRPSKGRIAKKVRHKSSRTASIVFPKYKNGARVGKSKGKK
;
A
#
# COMPACT_ATOMS: atom_id res chain seq x y z
N MET A 1 -20.85 6.67 19.71
CA MET A 1 -19.56 5.97 19.50
C MET A 1 -19.00 6.32 18.12
N ALA A 2 -17.79 6.86 18.06
CA ALA A 2 -17.09 7.01 16.78
C ALA A 2 -16.82 5.64 16.16
N LYS A 3 -16.79 5.57 14.83
CA LYS A 3 -16.40 4.35 14.12
C LYS A 3 -14.88 4.19 14.21
N GLY A 4 -14.39 2.99 14.51
CA GLY A 4 -12.95 2.71 14.54
C GLY A 4 -12.29 2.82 13.17
N ALA A 5 -10.97 2.97 13.13
CA ALA A 5 -10.19 3.14 11.89
C ALA A 5 -10.38 2.00 10.88
N ARG A 6 -10.68 0.78 11.35
CA ARG A 6 -10.90 -0.40 10.50
C ARG A 6 -12.35 -0.58 10.06
N ALA A 7 -13.27 0.30 10.44
CA ALA A 7 -14.67 0.23 10.04
C ALA A 7 -14.81 0.23 8.50
N SER A 8 -15.67 -0.64 7.98
CA SER A 8 -15.87 -0.82 6.54
C SER A 8 -16.33 0.46 5.85
N THR A 9 -17.18 1.25 6.51
CA THR A 9 -17.67 2.53 6.02
C THR A 9 -16.53 3.52 5.81
N ASN A 10 -15.65 3.67 6.80
CA ASN A 10 -14.52 4.60 6.74
C ASN A 10 -13.53 4.16 5.65
N LYS A 11 -13.24 2.86 5.55
CA LYS A 11 -12.38 2.31 4.49
C LYS A 11 -12.95 2.59 3.09
N ALA A 12 -14.23 2.32 2.87
CA ALA A 12 -14.87 2.53 1.57
C ALA A 12 -14.83 4.01 1.16
N ASN A 13 -15.07 4.92 2.09
CA ASN A 13 -14.99 6.36 1.82
C ASN A 13 -13.55 6.80 1.53
N ASN A 14 -12.57 6.33 2.29
CA ASN A 14 -11.17 6.66 2.07
C ASN A 14 -10.66 6.14 0.72
N VAL A 15 -11.11 4.95 0.28
CA VAL A 15 -10.77 4.42 -1.06
C VAL A 15 -11.34 5.33 -2.16
N LYS A 16 -12.58 5.81 -2.02
CA LYS A 16 -13.17 6.76 -2.97
C LYS A 16 -12.41 8.08 -3.03
N LEU A 17 -12.04 8.64 -1.88
CA LEU A 17 -11.24 9.87 -1.82
C LEU A 17 -9.85 9.68 -2.45
N LYS A 18 -9.22 8.52 -2.23
CA LYS A 18 -7.95 8.18 -2.88
C LYS A 18 -8.09 8.10 -4.39
N ALA A 19 -9.14 7.48 -4.91
CA ALA A 19 -9.34 7.36 -6.35
C ALA A 19 -9.62 8.70 -7.03
N ASN A 20 -10.47 9.53 -6.41
CA ASN A 20 -11.00 10.73 -7.08
C ASN A 20 -10.17 11.99 -6.81
N VAL A 21 -9.66 12.14 -5.60
CA VAL A 21 -9.01 13.40 -5.16
C VAL A 21 -7.51 13.22 -5.09
N PHE A 22 -7.05 12.27 -4.27
CA PHE A 22 -5.61 12.17 -3.99
C PHE A 22 -4.83 11.53 -5.13
N GLY A 23 -5.38 10.53 -5.82
CA GLY A 23 -4.72 9.83 -6.93
C GLY A 23 -4.31 10.78 -8.07
N PRO A 24 -5.25 11.55 -8.66
CA PRO A 24 -4.93 12.49 -9.72
C PRO A 24 -3.94 13.57 -9.28
N VAL A 25 -4.08 14.10 -8.07
CA VAL A 25 -3.19 15.14 -7.54
C VAL A 25 -1.75 14.63 -7.42
N GLU A 26 -1.55 13.45 -6.83
CA GLU A 26 -0.22 12.84 -6.71
C GLU A 26 0.37 12.51 -8.09
N ASN A 27 -0.44 12.00 -9.03
CA ASN A 27 0.01 11.73 -10.39
C ASN A 27 0.54 13.02 -11.06
N THR A 28 -0.23 14.12 -11.04
CA THR A 28 0.25 15.41 -11.60
C THR A 28 1.52 15.91 -10.91
N ARG A 29 1.69 15.64 -9.62
CA ARG A 29 2.91 15.99 -8.89
C ARG A 29 4.10 15.17 -9.38
N THR A 30 3.92 13.86 -9.57
CA THR A 30 4.97 12.99 -10.10
C THR A 30 5.36 13.34 -11.53
N GLU A 31 4.39 13.69 -12.38
CA GLU A 31 4.62 14.16 -13.76
C GLU A 31 5.43 15.46 -13.79
N ARG A 32 5.09 16.42 -12.92
CA ARG A 32 5.87 17.68 -12.82
C ARG A 32 7.29 17.44 -12.37
N LEU A 33 7.49 16.57 -11.37
CA LEU A 33 8.82 16.25 -10.86
C LEU A 33 9.65 15.49 -11.90
N SER A 34 9.06 14.52 -12.61
CA SER A 34 9.77 13.78 -13.65
C SER A 34 10.16 14.70 -14.80
N ALA A 35 9.29 15.61 -15.24
CA ALA A 35 9.61 16.62 -16.25
C ALA A 35 10.80 17.49 -15.82
N LYS A 36 10.81 17.98 -14.57
CA LYS A 36 11.92 18.77 -14.03
C LYS A 36 13.23 17.98 -13.98
N LEU A 37 13.18 16.70 -13.63
CA LEU A 37 14.38 15.84 -13.61
C LEU A 37 14.92 15.59 -15.01
N LEU A 38 14.05 15.40 -16.01
CA LEU A 38 14.45 15.26 -17.40
C LEU A 38 15.05 16.56 -17.95
N GLU A 39 14.46 17.71 -17.61
CA GLU A 39 15.02 19.02 -17.93
C GLU A 39 16.45 19.16 -17.38
N LEU A 40 16.65 18.88 -16.09
CA LEU A 40 17.99 18.91 -15.47
C LEU A 40 18.97 17.93 -16.11
N ALA A 41 18.53 16.73 -16.46
CA ALA A 41 19.39 15.73 -17.12
C ALA A 41 19.76 16.15 -18.56
N SER A 42 18.87 16.88 -19.24
CA SER A 42 19.12 17.40 -20.60
C SER A 42 20.03 18.62 -20.62
N GLN A 43 20.22 19.30 -19.48
CA GLN A 43 21.13 20.43 -19.40
C GLN A 43 22.56 19.93 -19.71
N PRO A 44 23.29 20.65 -20.59
CA PRO A 44 24.67 20.29 -20.89
C PRO A 44 25.46 20.30 -19.59
N LYS A 45 26.32 19.27 -19.42
CA LYS A 45 27.19 19.17 -18.24
C LYS A 45 27.87 20.52 -18.04
N PRO A 46 27.71 21.17 -16.87
CA PRO A 46 28.38 22.43 -16.63
C PRO A 46 29.87 22.19 -16.86
N LYS A 47 30.51 23.11 -17.61
CA LYS A 47 31.96 23.04 -17.87
C LYS A 47 32.64 22.78 -16.53
N PRO A 48 33.54 21.79 -16.42
CA PRO A 48 34.23 21.56 -15.16
C PRO A 48 34.92 22.87 -14.79
N ALA A 49 34.48 23.46 -13.67
CA ALA A 49 35.33 24.42 -12.98
C ALA A 49 36.62 23.65 -12.72
N LYS A 50 37.73 24.14 -13.27
CA LYS A 50 39.06 23.54 -13.11
C LYS A 50 39.39 23.48 -11.61
N ALA A 51 39.04 22.38 -10.99
CA ALA A 51 39.61 21.85 -9.76
C ALA A 51 39.16 20.39 -9.73
N GLU A 52 40.11 19.50 -9.98
CA GLU A 52 39.98 18.08 -9.73
C GLU A 52 39.47 17.91 -8.29
N ILE A 53 38.21 17.48 -8.15
CA ILE A 53 37.75 16.85 -6.92
C ILE A 53 37.41 15.43 -7.34
N ASP A 54 38.47 14.63 -7.33
CA ASP A 54 38.40 13.18 -7.29
C ASP A 54 37.66 12.81 -6.00
N MET A 55 36.40 12.40 -6.12
CA MET A 55 35.68 11.79 -5.01
C MET A 55 35.83 10.28 -5.14
N ASP A 56 37.03 9.81 -4.81
CA ASP A 56 37.26 8.40 -4.52
C ASP A 56 36.42 8.02 -3.30
N VAL A 57 35.63 6.97 -3.49
CA VAL A 57 34.79 6.36 -2.47
C VAL A 57 35.69 5.48 -1.61
N GLU A 58 36.31 6.03 -0.56
CA GLU A 58 36.72 5.27 0.63
C GLU A 58 36.84 6.16 1.87
N GLY A 59 36.20 5.71 2.96
CA GLY A 59 36.81 5.71 4.29
C GLY A 59 37.07 7.02 5.03
N THR A 60 36.28 7.20 6.09
CA THR A 60 36.63 7.82 7.38
C THR A 60 36.42 9.34 7.57
N ALA A 61 35.64 9.60 8.62
CA ALA A 61 35.29 10.89 9.18
C ALA A 61 36.41 11.50 10.04
N LYS A 62 36.31 12.82 10.27
CA LYS A 62 36.38 13.56 11.58
C LYS A 62 37.09 14.91 11.42
N ASP A 63 36.36 16.01 11.61
CA ASP A 63 36.33 16.85 12.84
C ASP A 63 37.17 18.11 12.57
N ALA A 64 36.88 19.33 13.02
CA ALA A 64 35.77 19.91 13.75
C ALA A 64 35.98 21.43 13.70
N ASN A 65 34.90 22.22 13.75
CA ASN A 65 34.93 23.41 14.59
C ASN A 65 33.53 23.67 15.16
N ALA A 66 33.40 23.36 16.46
CA ALA A 66 32.27 23.72 17.30
C ALA A 66 32.25 25.24 17.53
N ASN A 67 31.17 25.90 17.95
CA ASN A 67 30.51 25.79 19.27
C ASN A 67 29.42 26.91 19.39
N PRO A 68 28.59 27.03 20.45
CA PRO A 68 27.98 26.04 21.36
C PRO A 68 26.44 26.21 21.56
N ALA A 69 25.86 25.18 22.23
CA ALA A 69 24.73 25.20 23.18
C ALA A 69 23.31 25.45 22.60
N THR A 70 22.26 24.70 22.92
CA THR A 70 21.83 23.85 24.07
C THR A 70 20.57 23.09 23.56
N ALA A 71 20.13 21.91 23.98
CA ALA A 71 20.37 21.07 25.13
C ALA A 71 19.95 19.63 24.79
N LYS A 72 20.47 18.71 25.60
CA LYS A 72 20.26 17.27 25.64
C LYS A 72 18.77 16.89 25.67
N GLN A 73 18.42 15.80 24.98
CA GLN A 73 17.59 14.75 25.56
C GLN A 73 17.83 13.43 24.82
N THR A 74 18.52 12.56 25.55
CA THR A 74 18.66 11.13 25.32
C THR A 74 17.29 10.50 25.46
N GLU A 75 16.71 10.00 24.37
CA GLU A 75 15.69 8.97 24.47
C GLU A 75 16.19 7.71 23.78
N ASP A 76 16.58 6.80 24.66
CA ASP A 76 16.85 5.39 24.46
C ASP A 76 15.72 4.77 23.61
N MET A 77 16.06 4.20 22.46
CA MET A 77 15.09 3.53 21.60
C MET A 77 14.76 2.17 22.23
N GLU A 78 13.79 2.16 23.16
CA GLU A 78 13.22 0.93 23.71
C GLU A 78 12.59 0.10 22.58
N ILE A 79 13.26 -1.02 22.29
CA ILE A 79 12.79 -2.05 21.37
C ILE A 79 11.58 -2.74 22.04
N ASP A 80 10.38 -2.45 21.55
CA ASP A 80 9.19 -3.19 21.97
C ASP A 80 9.16 -4.58 21.29
N GLN A 81 10.00 -5.49 21.79
CA GLN A 81 9.79 -6.93 21.67
C GLN A 81 8.63 -7.32 22.60
N GLY A 82 7.42 -7.04 22.14
CA GLY A 82 6.23 -7.13 22.97
C GLY A 82 5.03 -7.70 22.25
N THR A 83 4.75 -8.98 22.52
CA THR A 83 3.46 -9.68 22.29
C THR A 83 3.29 -10.38 20.93
N SER A 84 3.97 -11.52 20.80
CA SER A 84 3.33 -12.70 20.24
C SER A 84 1.97 -12.90 20.90
N ARG A 85 0.88 -12.68 20.15
CA ARG A 85 -0.48 -13.00 20.61
C ARG A 85 -1.29 -13.66 19.49
N PRO A 86 -2.13 -14.63 19.86
CA PRO A 86 -2.30 -15.91 19.17
C PRO A 86 -2.98 -15.78 17.81
N SER A 87 -2.73 -16.77 16.95
CA SER A 87 -3.43 -16.96 15.68
C SER A 87 -4.94 -16.94 15.92
N LYS A 88 -5.57 -15.80 15.62
CA LYS A 88 -7.01 -15.62 15.76
C LYS A 88 -7.70 -16.64 14.87
N GLY A 89 -8.43 -17.54 15.51
CA GLY A 89 -9.23 -18.58 14.88
C GLY A 89 -10.00 -18.03 13.68
N ARG A 90 -9.97 -18.83 12.62
CA ARG A 90 -10.63 -18.60 11.34
C ARG A 90 -12.07 -18.12 11.59
N ILE A 91 -12.36 -16.85 11.32
CA ILE A 91 -13.72 -16.30 11.40
C ILE A 91 -14.56 -17.11 10.42
N ALA A 92 -15.40 -18.02 10.94
CA ALA A 92 -16.37 -18.75 10.16
C ALA A 92 -17.25 -17.71 9.47
N LYS A 93 -17.11 -17.61 8.15
CA LYS A 93 -17.95 -16.75 7.31
C LYS A 93 -19.39 -17.08 7.66
N LYS A 94 -20.15 -16.07 8.08
CA LYS A 94 -21.60 -16.11 8.19
C LYS A 94 -22.14 -16.73 6.90
N VAL A 95 -22.48 -18.02 6.95
CA VAL A 95 -23.04 -18.76 5.84
C VAL A 95 -24.33 -18.03 5.51
N ARG A 96 -24.34 -17.33 4.37
CA ARG A 96 -25.57 -16.76 3.84
C ARG A 96 -26.43 -17.96 3.48
N HIS A 97 -27.31 -18.38 4.39
CA HIS A 97 -28.42 -19.28 4.09
C HIS A 97 -29.35 -18.56 3.11
N LYS A 98 -28.97 -18.60 1.83
CA LYS A 98 -29.81 -18.24 0.69
C LYS A 98 -29.23 -18.83 -0.59
N SER A 99 -29.35 -20.15 -0.70
CA SER A 99 -29.88 -20.77 -1.92
C SER A 99 -30.47 -22.12 -1.56
N SER A 100 -31.71 -22.09 -1.08
CA SER A 100 -32.56 -23.25 -0.83
C SER A 100 -33.08 -23.83 -2.14
N ARG A 101 -32.19 -24.34 -3.00
CA ARG A 101 -32.45 -25.27 -4.11
C ARG A 101 -31.11 -25.79 -4.64
N THR A 102 -30.78 -27.02 -4.24
CA THR A 102 -29.91 -27.95 -5.00
C THR A 102 -28.48 -27.49 -5.31
N ALA A 103 -27.62 -27.45 -4.30
CA ALA A 103 -26.18 -27.67 -4.50
C ALA A 103 -25.88 -29.11 -4.06
N SER A 104 -26.25 -30.07 -4.90
CA SER A 104 -25.75 -31.43 -4.74
C SER A 104 -24.24 -31.39 -4.91
N ILE A 105 -23.50 -31.96 -3.97
CA ILE A 105 -22.08 -32.35 -4.13
C ILE A 105 -22.01 -33.57 -5.08
N VAL A 106 -22.92 -33.64 -6.05
CA VAL A 106 -23.15 -34.74 -6.99
C VAL A 106 -23.35 -34.10 -8.36
N PHE A 107 -22.74 -34.70 -9.37
CA PHE A 107 -22.80 -34.23 -10.75
C PHE A 107 -24.24 -34.04 -11.22
N PRO A 108 -24.52 -33.03 -12.08
CA PRO A 108 -25.82 -32.84 -12.70
C PRO A 108 -26.29 -34.14 -13.37
N LYS A 109 -27.50 -34.60 -13.05
CA LYS A 109 -28.07 -35.81 -13.66
C LYS A 109 -28.61 -35.48 -15.06
N TYR A 110 -28.20 -36.27 -16.05
CA TYR A 110 -28.71 -36.19 -17.42
C TYR A 110 -29.61 -37.41 -17.70
N LYS A 111 -30.71 -37.19 -18.43
CA LYS A 111 -31.55 -38.25 -19.01
C LYS A 111 -31.67 -37.96 -20.50
N ASN A 112 -31.29 -38.91 -21.35
CA ASN A 112 -31.31 -38.77 -22.81
C ASN A 112 -30.59 -37.48 -23.31
N GLY A 113 -29.40 -37.20 -22.76
CA GLY A 113 -28.59 -36.04 -23.13
C GLY A 113 -29.06 -34.68 -22.57
N ALA A 114 -30.21 -34.61 -21.89
CA ALA A 114 -30.73 -33.36 -21.32
C ALA A 114 -30.60 -33.34 -19.78
N ARG A 115 -30.22 -32.19 -19.22
CA ARG A 115 -30.17 -31.97 -17.76
C ARG A 115 -31.57 -32.04 -17.17
N VAL A 116 -31.78 -32.95 -16.22
CA VAL A 116 -33.05 -33.07 -15.51
C VAL A 116 -33.15 -31.97 -14.45
N GLY A 117 -34.27 -31.24 -14.41
CA GLY A 117 -34.57 -30.28 -13.33
C GLY A 117 -34.22 -28.81 -13.60
N LYS A 118 -33.96 -28.39 -14.84
CA LYS A 118 -33.95 -26.95 -15.17
C LYS A 118 -35.34 -26.36 -14.90
N SER A 119 -35.48 -25.59 -13.81
CA SER A 119 -36.63 -24.70 -13.64
C SER A 119 -36.54 -23.60 -14.69
N LYS A 120 -37.66 -23.38 -15.39
CA LYS A 120 -37.78 -22.38 -16.45
C LYS A 120 -37.35 -21.02 -15.91
N GLY A 121 -36.40 -20.38 -16.61
CA GLY A 121 -36.00 -19.00 -16.33
C GLY A 121 -37.23 -18.10 -16.38
N LYS A 122 -37.37 -17.23 -15.39
CA LYS A 122 -38.38 -16.17 -15.39
C LYS A 122 -38.09 -15.22 -16.56
N LYS A 123 -39.13 -14.89 -17.33
CA LYS A 123 -39.19 -13.64 -18.10
C LYS A 123 -39.13 -12.46 -17.15
#